data_AF-A0AAV5FX63-F1
#
_entry.id   AF-A0AAV5FX63-F1
#
_cell.length_a   1.000
_cell.length_b   1.000
_cell.length_c   1.000
_cell.angle_alpha   90.00
_cell.angle_beta   90.00
_cell.angle_gamma   90.00
#
_symmetry.space_group_name_H-M   'P 1'
#
loop_
_entity.id
_entity.type
_entity.pdbx_description
1 polymer ?
#
loop_
_entity_poly.entity_id
_entity_poly.type
_entity_poly.pdbx_seq_one_letter_code
_entity_poly.pdbx_strand_id
1 'polypeptide(L)'
;MLSGCSVSSLAARFAFFPPEPATYAVRKDEATGRLVASGVPRDNAMDVLLVDTRRGNKVVAFYFRNPCARLTVLYSHGNAADLGQLYDLFVQLKVNLKINLMGYDYSGYGASTGKHPRS
;
A
#
# COMPACT_ATOMS: atom_id res chain seq x y z
N MET A 1 -34.43 13.90 -21.76
CA MET A 1 -33.69 13.61 -20.52
C MET A 1 -32.24 13.99 -20.76
N LEU A 2 -31.80 15.15 -20.27
CA LEU A 2 -30.40 15.56 -20.38
C LEU A 2 -29.62 14.83 -19.29
N SER A 3 -28.76 13.88 -19.69
CA SER A 3 -27.78 13.26 -18.79
C SER A 3 -26.87 14.35 -18.24
N GLY A 4 -27.17 14.83 -17.03
CA GLY A 4 -26.35 15.81 -16.34
C GLY A 4 -24.98 15.21 -16.05
N CYS A 5 -23.93 15.84 -16.58
CA CYS A 5 -22.59 15.66 -16.05
C CYS A 5 -22.63 16.09 -14.57
N SER A 6 -22.64 15.13 -13.64
CA SER A 6 -22.57 15.49 -12.23
C SER A 6 -21.17 16.03 -11.94
N VAL A 7 -21.08 17.01 -11.05
CA VAL A 7 -19.78 17.50 -10.55
C VAL A 7 -18.95 16.33 -10.00
N SER A 8 -19.59 15.27 -9.49
CA SER A 8 -18.92 14.05 -9.03
C SER A 8 -18.28 13.25 -10.16
N SER A 9 -18.92 13.14 -11.33
CA SER A 9 -18.34 12.54 -12.54
C SER A 9 -17.13 13.32 -13.06
N LEU A 10 -17.14 14.65 -12.94
CA LEU A 10 -16.00 15.47 -13.35
C LEU A 10 -14.87 15.38 -12.33
N ALA A 11 -15.18 15.46 -11.03
CA ALA A 11 -14.22 15.29 -9.94
C ALA A 11 -13.54 13.92 -9.99
N ALA A 12 -14.28 12.85 -10.33
CA ALA A 12 -13.73 11.52 -10.56
C ALA A 12 -12.63 11.53 -11.63
N ARG A 13 -12.79 12.28 -12.72
CA ARG A 13 -11.80 12.35 -13.80
C ARG A 13 -10.54 13.15 -13.45
N PHE A 14 -10.61 13.97 -12.41
CA PHE A 14 -9.45 14.65 -11.82
C PHE A 14 -8.98 13.98 -10.53
N ALA A 15 -9.59 12.85 -10.14
CA ALA A 15 -9.16 12.10 -8.97
C ALA A 15 -7.80 11.45 -9.26
N PHE A 16 -6.90 11.61 -8.31
CA PHE A 16 -5.67 10.84 -8.26
C PHE A 16 -6.07 9.38 -8.04
N PHE A 17 -5.95 8.57 -9.09
CA PHE A 17 -6.15 7.13 -9.04
C PHE A 17 -4.81 6.44 -8.77
N PRO A 18 -4.82 5.26 -8.12
CA PRO A 18 -3.61 4.48 -7.99
C PRO A 18 -3.08 4.01 -9.34
N PRO A 19 -1.81 3.58 -9.38
CA PRO A 19 -1.21 2.95 -10.56
C PRO A 19 -2.04 1.76 -11.05
N GLU A 20 -2.34 1.72 -12.35
CA GLU A 20 -2.87 0.55 -13.04
C GLU A 20 -1.91 0.13 -14.18
N PRO A 21 -1.29 -1.07 -14.10
CA PRO A 21 -1.34 -2.03 -13.00
C PRO A 21 -0.59 -1.54 -11.74
N ALA A 22 -0.88 -2.16 -10.60
CA ALA A 22 -0.13 -1.95 -9.36
C ALA A 22 1.37 -2.15 -9.58
N THR A 23 2.21 -1.38 -8.89
CA THR A 23 3.66 -1.41 -9.09
C THR A 23 4.35 -2.61 -8.43
N TYR A 24 3.62 -3.33 -7.59
CA TYR A 24 4.09 -4.54 -6.94
C TYR A 24 2.98 -5.61 -6.91
N ALA A 25 3.37 -6.86 -6.65
CA ALA A 25 2.43 -7.96 -6.42
C ALA A 25 2.82 -8.76 -5.18
N VAL A 26 1.84 -9.33 -4.49
CA VAL A 26 2.08 -10.20 -3.32
C VAL A 26 2.10 -11.65 -3.76
N ARG A 27 3.13 -12.38 -3.33
CA ARG A 27 3.30 -13.82 -3.57
C ARG A 27 3.62 -14.52 -2.26
N LYS A 28 3.32 -15.81 -2.18
CA LYS A 28 3.78 -16.65 -1.08
C LYS A 28 5.14 -17.24 -1.48
N ASP A 29 6.14 -17.05 -0.64
CA ASP A 29 7.43 -17.69 -0.79
C ASP A 29 7.30 -19.18 -0.45
N GLU A 30 7.65 -20.06 -1.40
CA GLU A 30 7.41 -21.51 -1.24
C GLU A 30 8.30 -22.15 -0.17
N ALA A 31 9.51 -21.62 0.01
CA ALA A 31 10.47 -22.17 0.97
C ALA A 31 10.10 -21.81 2.42
N THR A 32 9.65 -20.58 2.65
CA THR A 32 9.37 -20.07 4.00
C THR A 32 7.89 -20.01 4.35
N GLY A 33 7.01 -20.11 3.34
CA GLY A 33 5.57 -19.90 3.48
C GLY A 33 5.16 -18.46 3.78
N ARG A 34 6.11 -17.52 3.89
CA ARG A 34 5.84 -16.11 4.19
C ARG A 34 5.39 -15.36 2.94
N LEU A 35 4.66 -14.27 3.14
CA LEU A 35 4.31 -13.38 2.04
C LEU A 35 5.51 -12.50 1.68
N VAL A 36 5.70 -12.29 0.39
CA VAL A 36 6.73 -11.43 -0.18
C VAL A 36 6.13 -10.53 -1.26
N ALA A 37 6.70 -9.35 -1.43
CA ALA A 37 6.33 -8.43 -2.50
C ALA A 37 7.32 -8.59 -3.66
N SER A 38 6.80 -8.82 -4.87
CA SER A 38 7.56 -8.72 -6.12
C SER A 38 7.36 -7.34 -6.73
N GLY A 39 8.38 -6.79 -7.41
CA GLY A 39 8.36 -5.42 -7.94
C GLY A 39 9.08 -4.42 -7.03
N VAL A 40 9.45 -4.84 -5.81
CA VAL A 40 10.34 -4.11 -4.90
C VAL A 40 11.55 -4.99 -4.54
N PRO A 41 12.70 -4.40 -4.15
CA PRO A 41 13.84 -5.17 -3.66
C PRO A 41 13.48 -6.08 -2.48
N ARG A 42 14.12 -7.25 -2.41
CA ARG A 42 13.98 -8.14 -1.24
C ARG A 42 14.71 -7.54 -0.04
N ASP A 43 13.98 -7.33 1.04
CA ASP A 43 14.53 -6.89 2.34
C ASP A 43 14.09 -7.87 3.44
N ASN A 44 15.08 -8.49 4.11
CA ASN A 44 14.83 -9.41 5.23
C ASN A 44 14.29 -8.71 6.48
N ALA A 45 14.48 -7.39 6.58
CA ALA A 45 13.91 -6.55 7.62
C ALA A 45 12.49 -6.07 7.27
N MET A 46 11.94 -6.45 6.12
CA MET A 46 10.57 -6.16 5.73
C MET A 46 9.69 -7.40 5.83
N ASP A 47 8.53 -7.26 6.46
CA ASP A 47 7.47 -8.27 6.42
C ASP A 47 6.28 -7.77 5.60
N VAL A 48 5.71 -8.65 4.77
CA VAL A 48 4.47 -8.37 4.03
C VAL A 48 3.32 -9.05 4.74
N LEU A 49 2.25 -8.29 5.01
CA LEU A 49 1.08 -8.73 5.75
C LEU A 49 -0.18 -8.55 4.90
N LEU A 50 -1.13 -9.46 5.11
CA LEU A 50 -2.48 -9.40 4.55
C LEU A 50 -3.45 -9.27 5.73
N VAL A 51 -4.12 -8.12 5.83
CA VAL A 51 -4.98 -7.77 6.97
C VAL A 51 -6.44 -7.77 6.54
N ASP A 52 -7.28 -8.50 7.28
CA ASP A 52 -8.71 -8.49 7.08
C ASP A 52 -9.36 -7.23 7.66
N THR A 53 -10.20 -6.59 6.86
CA THR A 53 -10.96 -5.40 7.27
C THR A 53 -12.36 -5.79 7.69
N ARG A 54 -13.01 -4.95 8.51
CA ARG A 54 -14.43 -5.12 8.92
C ARG A 54 -15.41 -5.25 7.76
N ARG A 55 -15.07 -4.72 6.57
CA ARG A 55 -15.90 -4.76 5.36
C ARG A 55 -15.65 -6.00 4.48
N GLY A 56 -14.84 -6.95 4.96
CA GLY A 56 -14.52 -8.17 4.22
C GLY A 56 -13.46 -8.00 3.12
N ASN A 57 -12.83 -6.82 3.01
CA ASN A 57 -11.67 -6.65 2.14
C ASN A 57 -10.40 -7.14 2.86
N LYS A 58 -9.45 -7.62 2.09
CA LYS A 58 -8.06 -7.85 2.47
C LYS A 58 -7.19 -6.70 1.98
N VAL A 59 -6.46 -6.06 2.89
CA VAL A 59 -5.50 -4.98 2.58
C VAL A 59 -4.08 -5.45 2.84
N VAL A 60 -3.16 -4.99 2.00
CA VAL A 60 -1.73 -5.31 2.12
C VAL A 60 -1.05 -4.27 2.98
N ALA A 61 -0.12 -4.72 3.83
CA ALA A 61 0.75 -3.85 4.60
C ALA A 61 2.20 -4.31 4.53
N PHE A 62 3.11 -3.34 4.45
CA PHE A 62 4.55 -3.57 4.57
C PHE A 62 5.00 -3.08 5.94
N TYR A 63 5.67 -3.95 6.68
CA TYR A 63 6.25 -3.63 7.97
C TYR A 63 7.78 -3.69 7.91
N PHE A 64 8.42 -2.54 8.04
CA PHE A 64 9.87 -2.38 8.05
C PHE A 64 10.37 -2.33 9.47
N ARG A 65 11.23 -3.28 9.83
CA ARG A 65 11.88 -3.38 11.14
C ARG A 65 13.21 -2.65 11.17
N ASN A 66 13.46 -1.94 12.26
CA ASN A 66 14.77 -1.39 12.59
C ASN A 66 15.15 -1.83 14.01
N PRO A 67 16.27 -2.56 14.20
CA PRO A 67 16.72 -3.00 15.53
C PRO A 67 16.96 -1.85 16.53
N CYS A 68 17.25 -0.65 16.03
CA CYS A 68 17.45 0.54 16.87
C CYS A 68 16.15 1.33 17.11
N ALA A 69 14.99 0.84 16.65
CA ALA A 69 13.73 1.56 16.76
C ALA A 69 13.24 1.67 18.20
N ARG A 70 12.89 2.90 18.60
CA ARG A 70 12.13 3.17 19.83
C ARG A 70 10.66 3.46 19.56
N LEU A 71 10.30 3.74 18.31
CA LEU A 71 8.97 4.14 17.88
C LEU A 71 8.61 3.41 16.59
N THR A 72 7.31 3.24 16.38
CA THR A 72 6.73 2.72 15.14
C THR A 72 5.83 3.79 14.53
N VAL A 73 6.04 4.10 13.25
CA VAL A 73 5.16 5.00 12.49
C VAL A 73 4.20 4.19 11.64
N LEU A 74 2.91 4.46 11.76
CA LEU A 74 1.90 3.99 10.83
C LEU A 74 1.71 5.07 9.75
N TYR A 75 1.99 4.72 8.50
CA TYR A 75 1.98 5.64 7.36
C TYR A 75 0.81 5.36 6.43
N SER A 76 0.02 6.39 6.17
CA SER A 76 -1.10 6.39 5.22
C SER A 76 -0.67 7.10 3.95
N HIS A 77 -0.66 6.40 2.81
CA HIS A 77 -0.18 6.96 1.54
C HIS A 77 -1.18 7.92 0.87
N GLY A 78 -0.72 8.69 -0.12
CA GLY A 78 -1.57 9.59 -0.92
C GLY A 78 -2.38 8.86 -2.00
N ASN A 79 -3.39 9.52 -2.57
CA ASN A 79 -4.39 8.90 -3.46
C ASN A 79 -3.86 8.43 -4.85
N ALA A 80 -2.64 8.75 -5.25
CA ALA A 80 -2.02 8.27 -6.51
C ALA A 80 -0.79 7.37 -6.26
N ALA A 81 -0.70 6.78 -5.07
CA ALA A 81 0.42 5.95 -4.67
C ALA A 81 -0.03 4.55 -4.28
N ASP A 82 0.88 3.59 -4.41
CA ASP A 82 0.81 2.30 -3.73
C ASP A 82 2.09 2.04 -2.92
N LEU A 83 2.11 0.98 -2.11
CA LEU A 83 3.28 0.65 -1.29
C LEU A 83 4.56 0.37 -2.10
N GLY A 84 4.43 -0.09 -3.35
CA GLY A 84 5.58 -0.39 -4.20
C GLY A 84 6.34 0.88 -4.58
N GLN A 85 5.62 1.94 -4.96
CA GLN A 85 6.21 3.25 -5.27
C GLN A 85 6.85 3.92 -4.05
N LEU A 86 6.34 3.65 -2.85
CA LEU A 86 6.82 4.24 -1.60
C LEU A 86 7.93 3.45 -0.93
N TYR A 87 8.34 2.30 -1.50
CA TYR A 87 9.34 1.42 -0.89
C TYR A 87 10.64 2.15 -0.54
N ASP A 88 11.24 2.85 -1.50
CA ASP A 88 12.52 3.54 -1.29
C ASP A 88 12.42 4.64 -0.22
N LEU A 89 11.30 5.36 -0.21
CA LEU A 89 11.00 6.35 0.83
C LEU A 89 10.94 5.69 2.21
N PHE A 90 10.24 4.55 2.34
CA PHE A 90 10.12 3.84 3.60
C PHE A 90 11.47 3.32 4.11
N VAL A 91 12.32 2.80 3.23
CA VAL A 91 13.69 2.39 3.58
C VAL A 91 14.48 3.59 4.10
N GLN A 92 14.41 4.74 3.42
CA GLN A 92 15.10 5.97 3.86
C GLN A 92 14.58 6.47 5.20
N LEU A 93 13.26 6.53 5.41
CA LEU A 93 12.66 6.97 6.67
C LEU A 93 13.04 6.06 7.83
N LYS A 94 12.95 4.73 7.61
CA LYS A 94 13.34 3.71 8.60
C LYS A 94 14.78 3.92 9.09
N VAL A 95 15.72 4.14 8.17
CA VAL A 95 17.15 4.28 8.46
C VAL A 95 17.45 5.64 9.09
N ASN A 96 17.00 6.74 8.47
CA ASN A 96 17.34 8.09 8.90
C ASN A 96 16.71 8.46 10.25
N LEU A 97 15.47 8.02 10.48
CA LEU A 97 14.74 8.33 11.73
C LEU A 97 14.92 7.25 12.80
N LYS A 98 15.53 6.11 12.47
CA LYS A 98 15.68 4.94 13.36
C LYS A 98 14.34 4.51 13.96
N ILE A 99 13.38 4.22 13.10
CA ILE A 99 12.02 3.80 13.47
C ILE A 99 11.66 2.48 12.82
N ASN A 100 10.66 1.79 13.38
CA ASN A 100 9.88 0.83 12.62
C ASN A 100 8.85 1.62 11.79
N LEU A 101 8.50 1.12 10.62
CA LEU A 101 7.52 1.77 9.76
C LEU A 101 6.52 0.74 9.25
N MET A 102 5.23 1.02 9.39
CA MET A 102 4.16 0.24 8.79
C MET A 102 3.42 1.09 7.77
N GLY A 103 3.57 0.75 6.48
CA GLY A 103 2.74 1.29 5.41
C GLY A 103 1.64 0.29 5.07
N TYR A 104 0.45 0.77 4.73
CA TYR A 104 -0.64 -0.08 4.25
C TYR A 104 -1.36 0.56 3.06
N ASP A 105 -1.81 -0.27 2.13
CA ASP A 105 -2.67 0.16 1.03
C ASP A 105 -4.14 0.26 1.48
N TYR A 106 -4.86 1.25 0.96
CA TYR A 106 -6.32 1.29 1.12
C TYR A 106 -7.00 0.17 0.31
N SER A 107 -8.27 -0.10 0.58
CA SER A 107 -9.04 -1.04 -0.26
C SER A 107 -9.08 -0.59 -1.72
N GLY A 108 -8.79 -1.55 -2.61
CA GLY A 108 -8.62 -1.36 -4.04
C GLY A 108 -7.20 -0.93 -4.47
N TYR A 109 -6.36 -0.42 -3.57
CA TYR A 109 -5.02 0.10 -3.93
C TYR A 109 -3.98 -1.01 -4.00
N GLY A 110 -3.00 -0.84 -4.89
CA GLY A 110 -1.90 -1.78 -5.07
C GLY A 110 -2.39 -3.22 -5.21
N ALA A 111 -1.90 -4.10 -4.35
CA ALA A 111 -2.32 -5.51 -4.32
C ALA A 111 -3.48 -5.79 -3.35
N SER A 112 -4.12 -4.75 -2.80
CA SER A 112 -5.26 -4.87 -1.90
C SER A 112 -6.57 -5.09 -2.64
N THR A 113 -7.45 -5.89 -2.05
CA THR A 113 -8.78 -6.16 -2.60
C THR A 113 -9.77 -5.02 -2.32
N GLY A 114 -10.91 -5.06 -3.01
CA GLY A 114 -12.00 -4.10 -2.85
C GLY A 114 -12.09 -3.15 -4.05
N LYS A 115 -12.83 -2.05 -3.85
CA LYS A 115 -12.96 -0.98 -4.85
C LYS A 115 -12.58 0.33 -4.18
N HIS A 116 -11.90 1.19 -4.92
CA HIS A 116 -11.72 2.58 -4.52
C HIS A 116 -13.08 3.25 -4.33
N PRO A 117 -13.19 4.26 -3.44
CA PRO A 117 -14.37 5.10 -3.39
C PRO A 117 -14.60 5.67 -4.79
N ARG A 118 -15.69 5.22 -5.45
CA ARG A 118 -16.18 5.90 -6.65
C ARG A 118 -16.82 7.19 -6.19
N SER A 119 -16.28 8.33 -6.60
CA SER A 119 -16.97 9.63 -6.56
C SER A 119 -18.03 9.69 -7.65
#